data_AF-A0A2V9ITU4-F1
#
_entry.id   AF-A0A2V9ITU4-F1
#
_cell.length_a   1.000
_cell.length_b   1.000
_cell.length_c   1.000
_cell.angle_alpha   90.00
_cell.angle_beta   90.00
_cell.angle_gamma   90.00
#
_symmetry.space_group_name_H-M   'P 1'
#
loop_
_entity.id
_entity.type
_entity.pdbx_description
1 polymer ?
#
loop_
_entity_poly.entity_id
_entity_poly.type
_entity_poly.pdbx_seq_one_letter_code
_entity_poly.pdbx_strand_id
1 'polypeptide(L)'
;MNRTPVTIEVESPVPGETDRRSVDEYVYLLGRPPLKQFLDFVEEQVVDGRSLERRALIEEWTSANNVIRLLEENEAGWADNPKIGAIGPHLEHLRNEFLKDPLLEHSFRSVPIEVGIVELDRLVVYQKHINLEFVRAAKKKLGDAPGDEDVFKTCLPSDRATPAAKLIRSRNDTYQFVSPSNDLRFLGPMILQSDHITGQPHPGVLVGVIGLAVGFGTNLLNVIHAENRLVLNNGSHRAFTLRQLGITHVPCLIQHVSSREELTLVGSAELKLNPDRYLLHPRPPMFKDYFDPRLRKVFPVTRQLRQVRVNFNIEENYLPAV
;
A
#
# COMPACT_ATOMS: atom_id res chain seq x y z
N MET A 1 13.74 -17.30 -17.82
CA MET A 1 14.33 -16.40 -16.81
C MET A 1 14.42 -17.15 -15.50
N ASN A 2 15.63 -17.35 -15.00
CA ASN A 2 15.93 -18.11 -13.78
C ASN A 2 15.21 -17.50 -12.58
N ARG A 3 14.14 -18.15 -12.11
CA ARG A 3 13.56 -17.88 -10.79
C ARG A 3 14.49 -18.51 -9.78
N THR A 4 15.29 -17.69 -9.10
CA THR A 4 16.03 -18.13 -7.91
C THR A 4 15.00 -18.68 -6.92
N PRO A 5 15.13 -19.92 -6.44
CA PRO A 5 14.18 -20.46 -5.47
C PRO A 5 14.23 -19.59 -4.21
N VAL A 6 13.06 -19.16 -3.75
CA VAL A 6 12.92 -18.55 -2.43
C VAL A 6 13.24 -19.65 -1.43
N THR A 7 14.40 -19.58 -0.80
CA THR A 7 14.74 -20.45 0.33
C THR A 7 13.82 -20.09 1.49
N ILE A 8 12.79 -20.89 1.72
CA ILE A 8 11.93 -20.80 2.90
C ILE A 8 12.65 -21.55 4.00
N GLU A 9 13.42 -20.84 4.82
CA GLU A 9 14.01 -21.42 6.03
C GLU A 9 12.91 -21.65 7.06
N VAL A 10 12.58 -22.93 7.29
CA VAL A 10 11.72 -23.37 8.38
C VAL A 10 12.55 -23.39 9.66
N GLU A 11 12.83 -22.22 10.23
CA GLU A 11 13.49 -22.15 11.53
C GLU A 11 12.49 -22.36 12.67
N SER A 12 12.86 -23.28 13.58
CA SER A 12 12.25 -23.39 14.90
C SER A 12 12.69 -22.19 15.75
N PRO A 13 11.84 -21.62 16.62
CA PRO A 13 12.15 -20.37 17.29
C PRO A 13 13.32 -20.52 18.26
N VAL A 14 14.42 -19.82 17.98
CA VAL A 14 15.47 -19.54 18.96
C VAL A 14 14.97 -18.39 19.84
N PRO A 15 14.81 -18.57 21.16
CA PRO A 15 14.41 -17.49 22.05
C PRO A 15 15.64 -16.71 22.50
N GLY A 16 15.69 -15.42 22.19
CA GLY A 16 16.60 -14.49 22.85
C GLY A 16 17.48 -13.66 21.93
N GLU A 17 16.88 -12.68 21.23
CA GLU A 17 17.57 -11.40 21.02
C GLU A 17 16.66 -10.31 21.58
N THR A 18 17.12 -9.76 22.70
CA THR A 18 16.50 -8.66 23.45
C THR A 18 16.31 -7.44 22.56
N ASP A 19 15.05 -7.21 22.21
CA ASP A 19 14.50 -6.16 21.35
C ASP A 19 14.82 -4.76 21.89
N ARG A 20 15.90 -4.14 21.40
CA ARG A 20 15.89 -2.67 21.26
C ARG A 20 14.77 -2.39 20.29
N ARG A 21 13.58 -2.04 20.80
CA ARG A 21 12.43 -1.64 19.97
C ARG A 21 12.93 -0.75 18.85
N SER A 22 13.00 -1.28 17.63
CA SER A 22 13.43 -0.47 16.51
C SER A 22 12.37 0.60 16.28
N VAL A 23 12.78 1.86 16.28
CA VAL A 23 11.89 3.01 16.10
C VAL A 23 11.97 3.43 14.64
N ASP A 24 10.81 3.68 14.02
CA ASP A 24 10.70 4.29 12.69
C ASP A 24 10.11 5.69 12.83
N GLU A 25 10.42 6.59 11.91
CA GLU A 25 9.79 7.92 11.88
C GLU A 25 8.63 7.97 10.89
N TYR A 26 7.48 8.49 11.33
CA TYR A 26 6.27 8.60 10.51
C TYR A 26 5.90 10.06 10.35
N VAL A 27 5.72 10.54 9.12
CA VAL A 27 4.97 11.78 8.88
C VAL A 27 3.49 11.44 9.03
N TYR A 28 2.77 12.18 9.88
CA TYR A 28 1.33 12.02 10.11
C TYR A 28 0.59 13.31 9.75
N LEU A 29 -0.52 13.19 8.99
CA LEU A 29 -1.40 14.31 8.63
C LEU A 29 -2.30 14.70 9.81
N LEU A 30 -2.22 15.96 10.22
CA LEU A 30 -3.02 16.53 11.30
C LEU A 30 -4.31 17.17 10.79
N GLY A 31 -5.25 17.41 11.70
CA GLY A 31 -6.45 18.21 11.49
C GLY A 31 -7.54 17.60 10.60
N ARG A 32 -7.25 16.60 9.75
CA ARG A 32 -8.28 15.86 8.98
C ARG A 32 -8.72 14.55 9.62
N PRO A 33 -7.82 13.64 10.04
CA PRO A 33 -8.26 12.45 10.75
C PRO A 33 -9.08 12.89 11.97
N PRO A 34 -10.21 12.22 12.29
CA PRO A 34 -10.98 12.52 13.49
C PRO A 34 -10.06 12.60 14.71
N LEU A 35 -10.26 13.60 15.59
CA LEU A 35 -9.40 13.84 16.75
C LEU A 35 -9.16 12.57 17.57
N LYS A 36 -10.21 11.77 17.79
CA LYS A 36 -10.10 10.49 18.49
C LYS A 36 -9.09 9.56 17.82
N GLN A 37 -9.15 9.39 16.49
CA GLN A 37 -8.24 8.52 15.76
C GLN A 37 -6.79 9.01 15.81
N PHE A 38 -6.57 10.33 15.85
CA PHE A 38 -5.25 10.90 16.06
C PHE A 38 -4.72 10.58 17.48
N LEU A 39 -5.54 10.77 18.51
CA LEU A 39 -5.15 10.46 19.89
C LEU A 39 -4.90 8.95 20.07
N ASP A 40 -5.76 8.09 19.52
CA ASP A 40 -5.59 6.64 19.54
C ASP A 40 -4.25 6.25 18.88
N PHE A 41 -3.92 6.82 17.71
CA PHE A 41 -2.63 6.59 17.04
C PHE A 41 -1.44 6.96 17.93
N VAL A 42 -1.49 8.13 18.59
CA VAL A 42 -0.41 8.56 19.49
C VAL A 42 -0.29 7.62 20.68
N GLU A 43 -1.39 7.29 21.34
CA GLU A 43 -1.38 6.42 22.54
C GLU A 43 -0.93 4.98 22.26
N GLU A 44 -1.22 4.46 21.07
CA GLU A 44 -0.99 3.05 20.73
C GLU A 44 0.33 2.80 19.99
N GLN A 45 0.79 3.75 19.17
CA GLN A 45 1.88 3.49 18.21
C GLN A 45 3.11 4.37 18.44
N VAL A 46 2.93 5.60 18.96
CA VAL A 46 4.04 6.53 19.17
C VAL A 46 4.84 6.12 20.41
N VAL A 47 6.17 6.17 20.30
CA VAL A 47 7.08 5.89 21.41
C VAL A 47 6.78 6.85 22.55
N ASP A 48 6.52 6.30 23.74
CA ASP A 48 6.11 7.03 24.93
C ASP A 48 4.86 7.92 24.72
N GLY A 49 4.01 7.60 23.74
CA GLY A 49 2.86 8.42 23.36
C GLY A 49 1.85 8.66 24.49
N ARG A 50 1.69 7.70 25.41
CA ARG A 50 0.83 7.84 26.61
C ARG A 50 1.36 8.84 27.63
N SER A 51 2.65 9.16 27.58
CA SER A 51 3.30 10.14 28.45
C SER A 51 3.23 11.56 27.89
N LEU A 52 2.77 11.72 26.63
CA LEU A 52 2.61 13.03 26.01
C LEU A 52 1.42 13.78 26.60
N GLU A 53 1.55 15.10 26.67
CA GLU A 53 0.55 15.98 27.26
C GLU A 53 -0.67 16.09 26.33
N ARG A 54 -1.80 15.53 26.77
CA ARG A 54 -3.00 15.39 25.92
C ARG A 54 -3.54 16.74 25.43
N ARG A 55 -3.46 17.79 26.25
CA ARG A 55 -3.96 19.11 25.86
C ARG A 55 -3.14 19.69 24.71
N ALA A 56 -1.81 19.64 24.79
CA ALA A 56 -0.94 20.04 23.69
C ALA A 56 -1.26 19.30 22.38
N LEU A 57 -1.51 17.98 22.44
CA LEU A 57 -1.90 17.21 21.24
C LEU A 57 -3.23 17.69 20.63
N ILE A 58 -4.22 18.01 21.47
CA ILE A 58 -5.51 18.56 21.02
C ILE A 58 -5.33 19.95 20.41
N GLU A 59 -4.50 20.81 21.02
CA GLU A 59 -4.20 22.16 20.53
C GLU A 59 -3.48 22.12 19.17
N GLU A 60 -2.52 21.22 18.99
CA GLU A 60 -1.84 20.98 17.70
C GLU A 60 -2.82 20.51 16.62
N TRP A 61 -3.64 19.51 16.93
CA TRP A 61 -4.65 19.00 16.00
C TRP A 61 -5.66 20.09 15.62
N THR A 62 -6.10 20.89 16.58
CA THR A 62 -7.06 21.98 16.37
C THR A 62 -6.46 23.07 15.49
N SER A 63 -5.20 23.42 15.72
CA SER A 63 -4.47 24.39 14.89
C SER A 63 -4.39 23.94 13.43
N ALA A 64 -4.04 22.67 13.18
CA ALA A 64 -4.04 22.11 11.84
C ALA A 64 -5.46 22.06 11.23
N ASN A 65 -6.48 21.71 12.02
CA ASN A 65 -7.87 21.70 11.56
C ASN A 65 -8.36 23.09 11.14
N ASN A 66 -7.97 24.14 11.85
CA ASN A 66 -8.27 25.52 11.47
C ASN A 66 -7.62 25.90 10.14
N VAL A 67 -6.37 25.47 9.90
CA VAL A 67 -5.71 25.67 8.59
C VAL A 67 -6.45 24.92 7.49
N ILE A 68 -6.92 23.70 7.75
CA ILE A 68 -7.73 22.94 6.78
C ILE A 68 -9.02 23.67 6.42
N ARG A 69 -9.74 24.25 7.38
CA ARG A 69 -10.96 25.05 7.10
C ARG A 69 -10.68 26.22 6.17
N LEU A 70 -9.57 26.94 6.42
CA LEU A 70 -9.14 28.04 5.54
C LEU A 70 -8.80 27.51 4.13
N LEU A 71 -8.15 26.36 4.02
CA LEU A 71 -7.84 25.75 2.73
C LEU A 71 -9.08 25.19 2.02
N GLU A 72 -10.11 24.78 2.75
CA GLU A 72 -11.39 24.36 2.17
C GLU A 72 -12.10 25.50 1.46
N GLU A 73 -12.01 26.71 2.00
CA GLU A 73 -12.54 27.92 1.37
C GLU A 73 -11.68 28.38 0.17
N ASN A 74 -10.36 28.39 0.33
CA ASN A 74 -9.45 28.98 -0.65
C ASN A 74 -9.01 28.02 -1.77
N GLU A 75 -9.04 26.71 -1.53
CA GLU A 75 -8.63 25.65 -2.47
C GLU A 75 -9.80 24.71 -2.83
N ALA A 76 -11.05 25.19 -2.74
CA ALA A 76 -12.21 24.43 -3.18
C ALA A 76 -12.05 24.00 -4.66
N GLY A 77 -12.28 22.72 -4.93
CA GLY A 77 -12.14 22.13 -6.27
C GLY A 77 -10.70 21.89 -6.73
N TRP A 78 -9.68 22.11 -5.90
CA TRP A 78 -8.27 21.94 -6.30
C TRP A 78 -7.95 20.51 -6.79
N ALA A 79 -8.60 19.51 -6.21
CA ALA A 79 -8.45 18.11 -6.58
C ALA A 79 -9.27 17.72 -7.84
N ASP A 80 -10.14 18.60 -8.34
CA ASP A 80 -11.12 18.27 -9.37
C ASP A 80 -10.53 18.40 -10.78
N ASN A 81 -10.82 17.43 -11.65
CA ASN A 81 -10.35 17.36 -13.03
C ASN A 81 -8.82 17.48 -13.16
N PRO A 82 -8.03 16.65 -12.43
CA PRO A 82 -6.60 16.60 -12.63
C PRO A 82 -6.28 16.12 -14.05
N LYS A 83 -5.29 16.74 -14.69
CA LYS A 83 -4.88 16.35 -16.04
C LYS A 83 -4.13 15.01 -15.98
N ILE A 84 -4.53 14.08 -16.83
CA ILE A 84 -3.77 12.87 -17.12
C ILE A 84 -2.94 13.15 -18.37
N GLY A 85 -1.63 13.22 -18.21
CA GLY A 85 -0.68 13.44 -19.29
C GLY A 85 -0.31 12.15 -20.01
N ALA A 86 0.04 12.26 -21.29
CA ALA A 86 0.61 11.13 -22.03
C ALA A 86 2.03 10.81 -21.53
N ILE A 87 2.39 9.54 -21.63
CA ILE A 87 3.79 9.10 -21.46
C ILE A 87 4.64 9.69 -22.59
N GLY A 88 5.80 10.25 -22.25
CA GLY A 88 6.71 10.82 -23.24
C GLY A 88 7.24 9.76 -24.22
N PRO A 89 7.52 10.12 -25.49
CA PRO A 89 7.95 9.15 -26.52
C PRO A 89 9.15 8.28 -26.11
N HIS A 90 10.08 8.84 -25.34
CA HIS A 90 11.29 8.14 -24.89
C HIS A 90 10.99 7.02 -23.86
N LEU A 91 9.84 7.05 -23.16
CA LEU A 91 9.41 6.04 -22.19
C LEU A 91 8.41 5.03 -22.75
N GLU A 92 7.96 5.17 -24.00
CA GLU A 92 6.94 4.28 -24.57
C GLU A 92 7.39 2.82 -24.59
N HIS A 93 8.67 2.56 -24.79
CA HIS A 93 9.22 1.22 -24.75
C HIS A 93 9.02 0.56 -23.37
N LEU A 94 9.30 1.28 -22.28
CA LEU A 94 9.07 0.82 -20.91
C LEU A 94 7.59 0.61 -20.61
N ARG A 95 6.73 1.53 -21.08
CA ARG A 95 5.26 1.37 -20.96
C ARG A 95 4.79 0.08 -21.64
N ASN A 96 5.22 -0.13 -22.88
CA ASN A 96 4.81 -1.28 -23.67
C ASN A 96 5.35 -2.60 -23.10
N GLU A 97 6.53 -2.58 -22.47
CA GLU A 97 7.07 -3.74 -21.74
C GLU A 97 6.26 -4.00 -20.46
N PHE A 98 6.01 -2.97 -19.66
CA PHE A 98 5.23 -3.07 -18.42
C PHE A 98 3.82 -3.64 -18.67
N LEU A 99 3.14 -3.18 -19.72
CA LEU A 99 1.79 -3.65 -20.09
C LEU A 99 1.74 -5.13 -20.51
N LYS A 100 2.88 -5.78 -20.78
CA LYS A 100 2.95 -7.23 -21.07
C LYS A 100 2.97 -8.09 -19.81
N ASP A 101 3.08 -7.50 -18.62
CA ASP A 101 3.16 -8.25 -17.37
C ASP A 101 1.83 -8.96 -17.07
N PRO A 102 1.80 -10.31 -17.01
CA PRO A 102 0.59 -11.07 -16.73
C PRO A 102 -0.05 -10.74 -15.37
N LEU A 103 0.72 -10.20 -14.41
CA LEU A 103 0.18 -9.79 -13.12
C LEU A 103 -0.79 -8.61 -13.24
N LEU A 104 -0.69 -7.80 -14.30
CA LEU A 104 -1.64 -6.72 -14.54
C LEU A 104 -3.03 -7.28 -14.82
N GLU A 105 -3.12 -8.27 -15.69
CA GLU A 105 -4.38 -8.96 -16.00
C GLU A 105 -4.99 -9.57 -14.75
N HIS A 106 -4.20 -10.23 -13.92
CA HIS A 106 -4.72 -10.88 -12.70
C HIS A 106 -5.16 -9.87 -11.63
N SER A 107 -4.44 -8.75 -11.50
CA SER A 107 -4.62 -7.81 -10.39
C SER A 107 -5.54 -6.64 -10.71
N PHE A 108 -5.72 -6.28 -11.99
CA PHE A 108 -6.40 -5.05 -12.42
C PHE A 108 -7.49 -5.26 -13.48
N ARG A 109 -7.89 -6.50 -13.79
CA ARG A 109 -8.96 -6.81 -14.79
C ARG A 109 -10.36 -6.28 -14.47
N SER A 110 -10.62 -5.84 -13.25
CA SER A 110 -11.98 -5.48 -12.83
C SER A 110 -12.51 -4.21 -13.49
N VAL A 111 -11.62 -3.33 -13.96
CA VAL A 111 -11.97 -2.04 -14.59
C VAL A 111 -10.93 -1.69 -15.67
N PRO A 112 -11.26 -0.81 -16.64
CA PRO A 112 -10.28 -0.34 -17.62
C PRO A 112 -9.08 0.33 -16.96
N ILE A 113 -7.89 0.10 -17.53
CA ILE A 113 -6.64 0.69 -17.07
C ILE A 113 -5.94 1.49 -18.17
N GLU A 114 -5.23 2.53 -17.78
CA GLU A 114 -4.26 3.24 -18.63
C GLU A 114 -2.96 3.53 -17.87
N VAL A 115 -1.88 3.81 -18.60
CA VAL A 115 -0.63 4.30 -18.01
C VAL A 115 -0.43 5.73 -18.47
N GLY A 116 -0.37 6.66 -17.52
CA GLY A 116 -0.28 8.10 -17.78
C GLY A 116 0.57 8.84 -16.76
N ILE A 117 0.81 10.13 -17.01
CA ILE A 117 1.52 11.04 -16.11
C ILE A 117 0.49 11.79 -15.26
N VAL A 118 0.66 11.78 -13.95
CA VAL A 118 -0.21 12.51 -13.00
C VAL A 118 0.59 13.51 -12.17
N GLU A 119 -0.03 14.65 -11.86
CA GLU A 119 0.52 15.64 -10.94
C GLU A 119 0.30 15.18 -9.49
N LEU A 120 1.38 14.96 -8.75
CA LEU A 120 1.33 14.43 -7.39
C LEU A 120 0.50 15.30 -6.45
N ASP A 121 0.69 16.63 -6.49
CA ASP A 121 0.08 17.56 -5.54
C ASP A 121 -1.45 17.67 -5.67
N ARG A 122 -2.03 17.18 -6.78
CA ARG A 122 -3.48 17.13 -7.02
C ARG A 122 -4.11 15.79 -6.69
N LEU A 123 -3.31 14.78 -6.29
CA LEU A 123 -3.84 13.48 -5.90
C LEU A 123 -4.55 13.57 -4.55
N VAL A 124 -5.74 12.97 -4.48
CA VAL A 124 -6.47 12.76 -3.22
C VAL A 124 -5.84 11.60 -2.46
N VAL A 125 -5.70 11.73 -1.14
CA VAL A 125 -5.12 10.69 -0.28
C VAL A 125 -6.08 10.30 0.84
N TYR A 126 -6.09 9.02 1.19
CA TYR A 126 -6.81 8.51 2.37
C TYR A 126 -5.86 8.00 3.46
N GLN A 127 -4.62 7.65 3.08
CA GLN A 127 -3.58 7.27 4.02
C GLN A 127 -3.26 8.48 4.92
N LYS A 128 -3.10 8.25 6.23
CA LYS A 128 -2.89 9.32 7.22
C LYS A 128 -1.43 9.55 7.52
N HIS A 129 -0.58 8.56 7.27
CA HIS A 129 0.83 8.63 7.61
C HIS A 129 1.73 7.92 6.59
N ILE A 130 2.97 8.37 6.49
CA ILE A 130 4.02 7.80 5.64
C ILE A 130 5.18 7.40 6.54
N ASN A 131 5.63 6.14 6.45
CA ASN A 131 6.82 5.68 7.14
C ASN A 131 8.06 6.18 6.37
N LEU A 132 8.85 7.04 7.01
CA LEU A 132 10.00 7.70 6.41
C LEU A 132 11.19 6.76 6.18
N GLU A 133 11.24 5.59 6.82
CA GLU A 133 12.32 4.65 6.53
C GLU A 133 12.21 4.04 5.13
N PHE A 134 10.99 3.75 4.67
CA PHE A 134 10.78 3.36 3.28
C PHE A 134 11.15 4.48 2.31
N VAL A 135 10.89 5.73 2.69
CA VAL A 135 11.27 6.92 1.90
C VAL A 135 12.78 7.05 1.81
N ARG A 136 13.50 6.93 2.93
CA ARG A 136 14.97 6.98 2.96
C ARG A 136 15.60 5.85 2.17
N ALA A 137 15.09 4.62 2.31
CA ALA A 137 15.56 3.48 1.56
C ALA A 137 15.34 3.66 0.05
N ALA A 138 14.17 4.15 -0.35
CA ALA A 138 13.86 4.47 -1.74
C ALA A 138 14.77 5.58 -2.29
N LYS A 139 14.94 6.69 -1.55
CA LYS A 139 15.83 7.79 -1.93
C LYS A 139 17.28 7.31 -2.09
N LYS A 140 17.78 6.48 -1.17
CA LYS A 140 19.14 5.92 -1.26
C LYS A 140 19.34 5.08 -2.52
N LYS A 141 18.33 4.30 -2.92
CA LYS A 141 18.36 3.50 -4.16
C LYS A 141 18.29 4.36 -5.42
N LEU A 142 17.50 5.43 -5.37
CA LEU A 142 17.18 6.28 -6.51
C LEU A 142 18.25 7.36 -6.79
N GLY A 143 19.01 7.75 -5.75
CA GLY A 143 19.95 8.87 -5.83
C GLY A 143 19.25 10.23 -5.70
N ASP A 144 20.02 11.31 -5.84
CA ASP A 144 19.52 12.69 -5.64
C ASP A 144 18.93 13.31 -6.92
N ALA A 145 19.25 12.79 -8.11
CA ALA A 145 18.80 13.30 -9.40
C ALA A 145 18.47 12.15 -10.37
N PRO A 146 17.37 11.40 -10.13
CA PRO A 146 16.99 10.29 -10.99
C PRO A 146 16.56 10.77 -12.38
N GLY A 147 16.90 10.00 -13.41
CA GLY A 147 16.39 10.22 -14.76
C GLY A 147 14.94 9.75 -14.93
N ASP A 148 14.32 10.11 -16.04
CA ASP A 148 12.91 9.78 -16.33
C ASP A 148 12.65 8.25 -16.32
N GLU A 149 13.61 7.45 -16.77
CA GLU A 149 13.52 5.99 -16.69
C GLU A 149 13.56 5.46 -15.25
N ASP A 150 14.39 6.06 -14.39
CA ASP A 150 14.49 5.66 -12.98
C ASP A 150 13.20 6.00 -12.24
N VAL A 151 12.60 7.16 -12.55
CA VAL A 151 11.28 7.56 -12.08
C VAL A 151 10.22 6.58 -12.57
N PHE A 152 10.23 6.21 -13.86
CA PHE A 152 9.31 5.23 -14.42
C PHE A 152 9.41 3.88 -13.71
N LYS A 153 10.61 3.31 -13.61
CA LYS A 153 10.87 2.02 -12.96
C LYS A 153 10.58 2.08 -11.45
N THR A 154 10.68 3.25 -10.84
CA THR A 154 10.27 3.49 -9.45
C THR A 154 8.76 3.54 -9.31
N CYS A 155 8.00 4.04 -10.27
CA CYS A 155 6.53 4.02 -10.17
C CYS A 155 5.92 2.68 -10.58
N LEU A 156 6.42 2.10 -11.68
CA LEU A 156 5.86 0.95 -12.39
C LEU A 156 6.95 -0.12 -12.58
N PRO A 157 7.42 -0.76 -11.49
CA PRO A 157 8.47 -1.77 -11.57
C PRO A 157 8.00 -3.03 -12.31
N SER A 158 8.77 -3.46 -13.31
CA SER A 158 8.63 -4.79 -13.94
C SER A 158 9.34 -5.87 -13.13
N ASP A 159 10.48 -5.55 -12.50
CA ASP A 159 11.19 -6.44 -11.58
C ASP A 159 10.81 -6.11 -10.14
N ARG A 160 10.25 -7.10 -9.43
CA ARG A 160 9.72 -6.96 -8.08
C ARG A 160 10.54 -7.80 -7.13
N ALA A 161 11.45 -7.14 -6.42
CA ALA A 161 12.11 -7.75 -5.26
C ALA A 161 11.03 -8.17 -4.26
N THR A 162 11.05 -9.44 -3.86
CA THR A 162 10.14 -9.96 -2.83
C THR A 162 10.69 -9.56 -1.46
N PRO A 163 9.94 -8.81 -0.64
CA PRO A 163 10.36 -8.52 0.73
C PRO A 163 10.59 -9.80 1.52
N ALA A 164 11.50 -9.76 2.50
CA ALA A 164 11.72 -10.89 3.38
C ALA A 164 10.42 -11.27 4.11
N ALA A 165 10.13 -12.57 4.21
CA ALA A 165 9.01 -13.11 4.96
C ALA A 165 9.45 -14.38 5.70
N LYS A 166 8.99 -14.54 6.94
CA LYS A 166 9.21 -15.75 7.74
C LYS A 166 7.91 -16.55 7.80
N LEU A 167 8.00 -17.86 7.60
CA LEU A 167 6.90 -18.80 7.79
C LEU A 167 7.10 -19.54 9.12
N ILE A 168 6.11 -19.46 9.99
CA ILE A 168 6.09 -20.12 11.29
C ILE A 168 4.91 -21.09 11.30
N ARG A 169 5.16 -22.38 11.48
CA ARG A 169 4.11 -23.38 11.71
C ARG A 169 3.84 -23.48 13.21
N SER A 170 2.58 -23.25 13.59
CA SER A 170 2.10 -23.45 14.96
C SER A 170 1.36 -24.79 15.10
N ARG A 171 0.98 -25.18 16.32
CA ARG A 171 0.09 -26.34 16.55
C ARG A 171 -1.31 -26.08 15.96
N ASN A 172 -2.03 -27.14 15.59
CA ASN A 172 -3.41 -27.12 15.08
C ASN A 172 -3.60 -26.37 13.75
N ASP A 173 -2.96 -26.85 12.67
CA ASP A 173 -3.20 -26.38 11.29
C ASP A 173 -3.13 -24.86 11.08
N THR A 174 -2.31 -24.23 11.91
CA THR A 174 -2.13 -22.78 11.94
C THR A 174 -0.75 -22.43 11.39
N TYR A 175 -0.74 -21.61 10.35
CA TYR A 175 0.47 -21.09 9.70
C TYR A 175 0.52 -19.57 9.84
N GLN A 176 1.68 -19.03 10.17
CA GLN A 176 1.87 -17.60 10.35
C GLN A 176 2.97 -17.12 9.41
N PHE A 177 2.66 -16.10 8.62
CA PHE A 177 3.61 -15.40 7.77
C PHE A 177 3.88 -14.04 8.40
N VAL A 178 5.15 -13.68 8.58
CA VAL A 178 5.55 -12.42 9.20
C VAL A 178 6.55 -11.70 8.30
N SER A 179 6.33 -10.41 8.05
CA SER A 179 7.22 -9.59 7.22
C SER A 179 7.35 -8.17 7.78
N PRO A 180 8.51 -7.51 7.65
CA PRO A 180 8.64 -6.07 7.88
C PRO A 180 7.90 -5.23 6.82
N SER A 181 7.53 -5.81 5.68
CA SER A 181 6.73 -5.12 4.67
C SER A 181 5.27 -5.03 5.10
N ASN A 182 4.73 -3.81 5.08
CA ASN A 182 3.32 -3.57 5.32
C ASN A 182 2.41 -4.08 4.19
N ASP A 183 2.95 -4.66 3.12
CA ASP A 183 2.20 -5.16 1.97
C ASP A 183 1.87 -6.67 2.02
N LEU A 184 2.39 -7.39 3.02
CA LEU A 184 2.14 -8.82 3.22
C LEU A 184 0.63 -9.10 3.38
N ARG A 185 0.05 -9.96 2.55
CA ARG A 185 -1.39 -10.21 2.51
C ARG A 185 -1.72 -11.62 2.05
N PHE A 186 -2.91 -12.08 2.41
CA PHE A 186 -3.51 -13.26 1.81
C PHE A 186 -3.94 -12.92 0.38
N LEU A 187 -3.51 -13.73 -0.58
CA LEU A 187 -3.79 -13.56 -2.02
C LEU A 187 -4.98 -14.42 -2.48
N GLY A 188 -5.54 -15.24 -1.59
CA GLY A 188 -6.68 -16.10 -1.86
C GLY A 188 -6.31 -17.58 -1.96
N PRO A 189 -7.33 -18.45 -1.96
CA PRO A 189 -7.15 -19.85 -2.31
C PRO A 189 -6.94 -20.00 -3.82
N MET A 190 -6.20 -21.02 -4.23
CA MET A 190 -6.05 -21.43 -5.61
C MET A 190 -6.10 -22.95 -5.72
N ILE A 191 -6.66 -23.46 -6.81
CA ILE A 191 -6.61 -24.89 -7.10
C ILE A 191 -5.32 -25.16 -7.88
N LEU A 192 -4.55 -26.12 -7.39
CA LEU A 192 -3.33 -26.60 -8.00
C LEU A 192 -3.54 -28.02 -8.53
N GLN A 193 -3.00 -28.27 -9.71
CA GLN A 193 -2.84 -29.61 -10.25
C GLN A 193 -1.59 -30.27 -9.64
N SER A 194 -1.53 -31.59 -9.64
CA SER A 194 -0.43 -32.34 -9.01
C SER A 194 0.92 -32.02 -9.66
N ASP A 195 0.95 -31.79 -10.97
CA ASP A 195 2.14 -31.44 -11.75
C ASP A 195 2.72 -30.04 -11.40
N HIS A 196 1.94 -29.18 -10.75
CA HIS A 196 2.44 -27.89 -10.24
C HIS A 196 3.32 -28.03 -8.99
N ILE A 197 3.35 -29.20 -8.33
CA ILE A 197 4.10 -29.42 -7.09
C ILE A 197 5.33 -30.26 -7.41
N THR A 198 6.47 -29.58 -7.55
CA THR A 198 7.75 -30.22 -7.87
C THR A 198 8.66 -30.31 -6.64
N GLY A 199 9.52 -31.33 -6.60
CA GLY A 199 10.57 -31.43 -5.58
C GLY A 199 10.13 -31.90 -4.19
N GLN A 200 8.87 -32.33 -4.01
CA GLN A 200 8.40 -32.97 -2.77
C GLN A 200 7.59 -34.23 -3.06
N PRO A 201 7.84 -35.34 -2.33
CA PRO A 201 7.03 -36.54 -2.46
C PRO A 201 5.61 -36.28 -1.96
N HIS A 202 4.62 -36.75 -2.72
CA HIS A 202 3.22 -36.65 -2.32
C HIS A 202 2.86 -37.74 -1.31
N PRO A 203 1.97 -37.46 -0.34
CA PRO A 203 1.56 -38.44 0.66
C PRO A 203 0.65 -39.56 0.11
N GLY A 204 0.21 -39.46 -1.16
CA GLY A 204 -0.66 -40.44 -1.82
C GLY A 204 -1.02 -40.01 -3.24
N VAL A 205 -2.02 -40.66 -3.83
CA VAL A 205 -2.58 -40.28 -5.14
C VAL A 205 -3.42 -39.02 -4.96
N LEU A 206 -2.93 -37.89 -5.48
CA LEU A 206 -3.61 -36.61 -5.35
C LEU A 206 -4.78 -36.52 -6.35
N VAL A 207 -5.98 -36.19 -5.84
CA VAL A 207 -7.16 -35.85 -6.67
C VAL A 207 -7.25 -34.34 -6.92
N GLY A 208 -6.66 -33.53 -6.04
CA GLY A 208 -6.57 -32.08 -6.19
C GLY A 208 -5.80 -31.47 -5.01
N VAL A 209 -5.29 -30.26 -5.20
CA VAL A 209 -4.60 -29.52 -4.14
C VAL A 209 -5.20 -28.14 -4.00
N ILE A 210 -5.50 -27.76 -2.76
CA ILE A 210 -5.90 -26.40 -2.41
C ILE A 210 -4.65 -25.67 -1.90
N GLY A 211 -4.18 -24.69 -2.67
CA GLY A 211 -3.13 -23.77 -2.25
C GLY A 211 -3.73 -22.55 -1.56
N LEU A 212 -3.20 -22.18 -0.39
CA LEU A 212 -3.55 -20.94 0.30
C LEU A 212 -2.41 -19.94 0.12
N ALA A 213 -2.54 -19.02 -0.84
CA ALA A 213 -1.45 -18.15 -1.24
C ALA A 213 -1.32 -16.95 -0.28
N VAL A 214 -0.13 -16.77 0.30
CA VAL A 214 0.26 -15.57 1.06
C VAL A 214 1.46 -14.95 0.37
N GLY A 215 1.43 -13.64 0.18
CA GLY A 215 2.49 -12.94 -0.52
C GLY A 215 2.32 -11.43 -0.45
N PHE A 216 2.73 -10.75 -1.51
CA PHE A 216 2.73 -9.29 -1.61
C PHE A 216 1.91 -8.85 -2.82
N GLY A 217 1.42 -7.61 -2.79
CA GLY A 217 0.77 -7.03 -3.94
C GLY A 217 1.77 -6.68 -5.05
N THR A 218 1.25 -6.20 -6.17
CA THR A 218 2.07 -5.74 -7.32
C THR A 218 2.93 -4.51 -7.01
N ASN A 219 2.67 -3.84 -5.87
CA ASN A 219 3.40 -2.68 -5.33
C ASN A 219 3.73 -1.62 -6.40
N LEU A 220 2.71 -1.25 -7.16
CA LEU A 220 2.76 -0.21 -8.20
C LEU A 220 2.27 1.12 -7.63
N LEU A 221 2.78 2.24 -8.15
CA LEU A 221 2.07 3.51 -8.04
C LEU A 221 0.81 3.39 -8.90
N ASN A 222 -0.35 3.33 -8.25
CA ASN A 222 -1.63 3.33 -8.94
C ASN A 222 -2.63 4.28 -8.30
N VAL A 223 -3.44 4.89 -9.16
CA VAL A 223 -4.51 5.81 -8.79
C VAL A 223 -5.84 5.27 -9.33
N ILE A 224 -6.92 5.64 -8.66
CA ILE A 224 -8.27 5.42 -9.13
C ILE A 224 -8.80 6.74 -9.65
N HIS A 225 -9.18 6.77 -10.93
CA HIS A 225 -9.95 7.86 -11.51
C HIS A 225 -11.43 7.54 -11.31
N ALA A 226 -12.07 8.27 -10.41
CA ALA A 226 -13.49 8.13 -10.11
C ALA A 226 -14.14 9.50 -10.11
N GLU A 227 -15.30 9.59 -10.78
CA GLU A 227 -15.99 10.87 -11.02
C GLU A 227 -15.05 11.89 -11.67
N ASN A 228 -14.68 12.94 -10.96
CA ASN A 228 -13.77 13.98 -11.45
C ASN A 228 -12.43 14.00 -10.69
N ARG A 229 -12.03 12.95 -9.96
CA ARG A 229 -10.84 12.97 -9.08
C ARG A 229 -9.93 11.77 -9.27
N LEU A 230 -8.64 11.98 -9.02
CA LEU A 230 -7.64 10.93 -8.92
C LEU A 230 -7.31 10.66 -7.45
N VAL A 231 -7.63 9.46 -6.97
CA VAL A 231 -7.33 9.01 -5.61
C VAL A 231 -6.11 8.10 -5.62
N LEU A 232 -5.08 8.44 -4.86
CA LEU A 232 -3.89 7.60 -4.70
C LEU A 232 -4.24 6.31 -3.97
N ASN A 233 -4.25 5.20 -4.70
CA ASN A 233 -4.68 3.90 -4.19
C ASN A 233 -3.51 3.05 -3.69
N ASN A 234 -2.34 3.14 -4.32
CA ASN A 234 -1.10 2.55 -3.79
C ASN A 234 0.12 3.35 -4.23
N GLY A 235 1.23 3.19 -3.51
CA GLY A 235 2.51 3.80 -3.80
C GLY A 235 2.76 5.14 -3.11
N SER A 236 2.07 5.44 -2.00
CA SER A 236 2.25 6.68 -1.22
C SER A 236 3.69 6.95 -0.81
N HIS A 237 4.46 5.92 -0.43
CA HIS A 237 5.89 6.07 -0.10
C HIS A 237 6.74 6.44 -1.33
N ARG A 238 6.43 5.86 -2.51
CA ARG A 238 7.12 6.17 -3.77
C ARG A 238 6.81 7.60 -4.20
N ALA A 239 5.53 7.97 -4.21
CA ALA A 239 5.07 9.33 -4.47
C ALA A 239 5.74 10.34 -3.54
N PHE A 240 5.86 10.02 -2.24
CA PHE A 240 6.45 10.93 -1.25
C PHE A 240 7.94 11.11 -1.52
N THR A 241 8.64 10.01 -1.81
CA THR A 241 10.07 10.02 -2.16
C THR A 241 10.31 10.90 -3.39
N LEU A 242 9.55 10.70 -4.47
CA LEU A 242 9.68 11.45 -5.71
C LEU A 242 9.35 12.94 -5.50
N ARG A 243 8.28 13.24 -4.77
CA ARG A 243 7.91 14.62 -4.45
C ARG A 243 8.96 15.34 -3.61
N GLN A 244 9.58 14.62 -2.67
CA GLN A 244 10.68 15.13 -1.84
C GLN A 244 11.96 15.39 -2.65
N LEU A 245 12.17 14.66 -3.74
CA LEU A 245 13.24 14.91 -4.73
C LEU A 245 12.89 16.05 -5.72
N GLY A 246 11.74 16.72 -5.55
CA GLY A 246 11.31 17.82 -6.41
C GLY A 246 10.53 17.39 -7.65
N ILE A 247 10.28 16.09 -7.83
CA ILE A 247 9.51 15.57 -8.97
C ILE A 247 8.03 15.74 -8.68
N THR A 248 7.33 16.49 -9.52
CA THR A 248 5.90 16.82 -9.32
C THR A 248 4.96 16.01 -10.21
N HIS A 249 5.48 15.46 -11.32
CA HIS A 249 4.71 14.70 -12.30
C HIS A 249 5.34 13.33 -12.46
N VAL A 250 4.53 12.27 -12.34
CA VAL A 250 5.04 10.89 -12.31
C VAL A 250 4.18 9.95 -13.16
N PRO A 251 4.78 8.93 -13.77
CA PRO A 251 4.03 7.85 -14.42
C PRO A 251 3.27 7.04 -13.37
N CYS A 252 2.06 6.64 -13.69
CA CYS A 252 1.17 5.91 -12.80
C CYS A 252 0.25 4.99 -13.60
N LEU A 253 -0.13 3.86 -12.99
CA LEU A 253 -1.23 3.04 -13.48
C LEU A 253 -2.55 3.66 -13.01
N ILE A 254 -3.47 3.94 -13.92
CA ILE A 254 -4.74 4.59 -13.63
C ILE A 254 -5.86 3.57 -13.86
N GLN A 255 -6.70 3.37 -12.85
CA GLN A 255 -7.91 2.55 -12.94
C GLN A 255 -9.12 3.47 -13.15
N HIS A 256 -9.85 3.28 -14.24
CA HIS A 256 -11.04 4.08 -14.55
C HIS A 256 -12.28 3.44 -13.96
N VAL A 257 -12.88 4.11 -12.99
CA VAL A 257 -14.11 3.67 -12.33
C VAL A 257 -15.26 4.50 -12.85
N SER A 258 -16.22 3.85 -13.49
CA SER A 258 -17.40 4.47 -14.09
C SER A 258 -18.59 4.55 -13.12
N SER A 259 -18.59 3.74 -12.06
CA SER A 259 -19.68 3.66 -11.08
C SER A 259 -19.18 3.45 -9.65
N ARG A 260 -20.04 3.69 -8.66
CA ARG A 260 -19.68 3.44 -7.25
C ARG A 260 -19.57 1.94 -6.96
N GLU A 261 -20.28 1.11 -7.71
CA GLU A 261 -20.19 -0.35 -7.65
C GLU A 261 -18.80 -0.83 -8.07
N GLU A 262 -18.24 -0.30 -9.17
CA GLU A 262 -16.87 -0.58 -9.58
C GLU A 262 -15.85 -0.09 -8.53
N LEU A 263 -16.11 1.06 -7.88
CA LEU A 263 -15.28 1.55 -6.77
C LEU A 263 -15.22 0.54 -5.61
N THR A 264 -16.32 -0.18 -5.35
CA THR A 264 -16.34 -1.23 -4.31
C THR A 264 -15.48 -2.44 -4.64
N LEU A 265 -15.12 -2.64 -5.92
CA LEU A 265 -14.21 -3.71 -6.32
C LEU A 265 -12.75 -3.30 -6.09
N VAL A 266 -12.36 -2.11 -6.55
CA VAL A 266 -10.94 -1.71 -6.65
C VAL A 266 -10.44 -0.78 -5.55
N GLY A 267 -11.35 -0.12 -4.83
CA GLY A 267 -11.00 0.86 -3.79
C GLY A 267 -10.28 0.26 -2.58
N SER A 268 -9.68 1.13 -1.76
CA SER A 268 -9.25 0.77 -0.41
C SER A 268 -10.45 0.65 0.54
N ALA A 269 -10.27 -0.03 1.67
CA ALA A 269 -11.34 -0.17 2.67
C ALA A 269 -11.88 1.21 3.14
N GLU A 270 -10.98 2.18 3.36
CA GLU A 270 -11.35 3.54 3.77
C GLU A 270 -12.12 4.28 2.67
N LEU A 271 -11.68 4.16 1.40
CA LEU A 271 -12.37 4.80 0.27
C LEU A 271 -13.76 4.19 0.04
N LYS A 272 -13.93 2.87 0.25
CA LYS A 272 -15.23 2.19 0.16
C LYS A 272 -16.17 2.59 1.28
N LEU A 273 -15.65 2.75 2.50
CA LEU A 273 -16.46 3.09 3.67
C LEU A 273 -16.89 4.56 3.66
N ASN A 274 -16.00 5.47 3.24
CA ASN A 274 -16.23 6.92 3.28
C ASN A 274 -16.04 7.59 1.91
N PRO A 275 -16.70 7.14 0.84
CA PRO A 275 -16.46 7.61 -0.53
C PRO A 275 -16.54 9.13 -0.69
N ASP A 276 -17.58 9.75 -0.14
CA ASP A 276 -17.90 11.17 -0.38
C ASP A 276 -16.92 12.11 0.31
N ARG A 277 -16.24 11.62 1.37
CA ARG A 277 -15.14 12.33 1.99
C ARG A 277 -13.98 12.59 1.02
N TYR A 278 -13.79 11.70 0.05
CA TYR A 278 -12.70 11.77 -0.91
C TYR A 278 -13.18 12.31 -2.27
N LEU A 279 -14.41 11.99 -2.66
CA LEU A 279 -14.93 12.32 -3.99
C LEU A 279 -15.77 13.60 -4.04
N LEU A 280 -16.52 13.93 -2.98
CA LEU A 280 -17.42 15.10 -2.97
C LEU A 280 -16.96 16.25 -2.08
N HIS A 281 -16.12 15.98 -1.09
CA HIS A 281 -15.63 17.01 -0.17
C HIS A 281 -14.98 18.17 -0.93
N PRO A 282 -15.30 19.47 -0.68
CA PRO A 282 -14.86 20.60 -1.51
C PRO A 282 -13.34 20.66 -1.73
N ARG A 283 -12.60 20.28 -0.69
CA ARG A 283 -11.14 20.13 -0.74
C ARG A 283 -10.78 18.90 0.09
N PRO A 284 -10.61 17.70 -0.49
CA PRO A 284 -10.33 16.49 0.26
C PRO A 284 -8.91 16.51 0.85
N PRO A 285 -8.45 15.51 1.64
CA PRO A 285 -7.03 15.38 1.92
C PRO A 285 -6.25 15.21 0.61
N MET A 286 -5.25 16.05 0.38
CA MET A 286 -4.46 16.03 -0.85
C MET A 286 -3.02 15.63 -0.55
N PHE A 287 -2.33 15.08 -1.54
CA PHE A 287 -0.95 14.62 -1.38
C PHE A 287 0.00 15.75 -0.95
N LYS A 288 -0.21 16.98 -1.45
CA LYS A 288 0.56 18.17 -1.04
C LYS A 288 0.48 18.47 0.46
N ASP A 289 -0.57 18.03 1.15
CA ASP A 289 -0.74 18.26 2.59
C ASP A 289 0.38 17.58 3.40
N TYR A 290 0.98 16.51 2.88
CA TYR A 290 2.15 15.87 3.48
C TYR A 290 3.41 16.74 3.53
N PHE A 291 3.43 17.85 2.80
CA PHE A 291 4.56 18.78 2.68
C PHE A 291 4.27 20.15 3.31
N ASP A 292 3.05 20.41 3.75
CA ASP A 292 2.71 21.61 4.51
C ASP A 292 3.08 21.41 6.00
N PRO A 293 4.05 22.17 6.55
CA PRO A 293 4.47 22.02 7.95
C PRO A 293 3.34 22.34 8.95
N ARG A 294 2.28 23.02 8.54
CA ARG A 294 1.11 23.33 9.38
C ARG A 294 0.13 22.16 9.47
N LEU A 295 0.20 21.20 8.54
CA LEU A 295 -0.73 20.08 8.41
C LEU A 295 -0.10 18.73 8.75
N ARG A 296 1.16 18.71 9.20
CA ARG A 296 1.87 17.46 9.46
C ARG A 296 2.70 17.52 10.73
N LYS A 297 2.96 16.35 11.30
CA LYS A 297 3.95 16.16 12.37
C LYS A 297 4.71 14.85 12.15
N VAL A 298 5.98 14.84 12.51
CA VAL A 298 6.80 13.62 12.50
C VAL A 298 6.75 12.99 13.88
N PHE A 299 6.43 11.71 13.95
CA PHE A 299 6.39 10.95 15.20
C PHE A 299 7.38 9.78 15.17
N PRO A 300 8.09 9.52 16.29
CA PRO A 300 8.76 8.24 16.49
C PRO A 300 7.71 7.16 16.78
N VAL A 301 7.66 6.14 15.93
CA VAL A 301 6.68 5.06 16.00
C VAL A 301 7.40 3.75 16.27
N THR A 302 6.85 2.92 17.16
CA THR A 302 7.38 1.58 17.40
C THR A 302 7.25 0.76 16.11
N ARG A 303 8.35 0.20 15.59
CA ARG A 303 8.31 -0.60 14.36
C ARG A 303 7.35 -1.77 14.52
N GLN A 304 6.49 -1.95 13.53
CA GLN A 304 5.53 -3.05 13.47
C GLN A 304 5.90 -4.02 12.35
N LEU A 305 5.68 -5.31 12.60
CA LEU A 305 5.72 -6.35 11.58
C LEU A 305 4.29 -6.68 11.14
N ARG A 306 4.09 -6.91 9.85
CA ARG A 306 2.81 -7.40 9.35
C ARG A 306 2.75 -8.92 9.48
N GLN A 307 1.69 -9.41 10.10
CA GLN A 307 1.42 -10.84 10.25
C GLN A 307 0.16 -11.22 9.47
N VAL A 308 0.25 -12.30 8.69
CA VAL A 308 -0.90 -12.99 8.12
C VAL A 308 -0.98 -14.37 8.76
N ARG A 309 -2.08 -14.66 9.46
CA ARG A 309 -2.36 -15.97 10.04
C ARG A 309 -3.35 -16.71 9.16
N VAL A 310 -3.00 -17.93 8.77
CA VAL A 310 -3.84 -18.84 7.99
C VAL A 310 -4.22 -20.01 8.88
N ASN A 311 -5.52 -20.19 9.09
CA ASN A 311 -6.12 -21.33 9.77
C ASN A 311 -7.06 -22.00 8.77
N PHE A 312 -7.05 -23.33 8.69
CA PHE A 312 -8.03 -24.07 7.91
C PHE A 312 -8.70 -25.14 8.77
N ASN A 313 -9.92 -25.51 8.37
CA ASN A 313 -10.71 -26.57 8.99
C ASN A 313 -11.05 -27.62 7.93
N ILE A 314 -11.00 -28.90 8.30
CA ILE A 314 -11.31 -30.02 7.41
C ILE A 314 -12.46 -30.80 8.07
N GLU A 315 -13.53 -31.01 7.32
CA GLU A 315 -14.68 -31.82 7.72
C GLU A 315 -14.84 -32.97 6.75
N GLU A 316 -14.91 -34.18 7.28
CA GLU A 316 -15.10 -35.41 6.50
C GLU A 316 -16.49 -35.96 6.76
N ASN A 317 -17.28 -36.14 5.69
CA ASN A 317 -18.64 -36.65 5.77
C ASN A 317 -18.87 -37.66 4.64
N TYR A 318 -19.64 -38.71 4.94
CA TYR A 318 -20.17 -39.61 3.92
C TYR A 318 -21.46 -39.02 3.34
N LEU A 319 -21.52 -38.89 2.02
CA LEU A 319 -22.74 -38.51 1.31
C LEU A 319 -23.35 -39.76 0.67
N PRO A 320 -24.69 -39.93 0.68
CA PRO A 320 -25.33 -41.00 -0.06
C PRO A 320 -25.07 -40.83 -1.56
N ALA A 321 -24.78 -41.92 -2.25
CA ALA A 321 -24.72 -41.93 -3.71
C ALA A 321 -26.13 -41.66 -4.27
N VAL A 322 -26.26 -40.67 -5.15
CA VAL A 322 -27.46 -40.40 -5.95
C VAL A 322 -27.26 -40.95 -7.34
#